data_AF-A0A4V1A3B4-F1
#
_entry.id   AF-A0A4V1A3B4-F1
#
_cell.length_a   1.000
_cell.length_b   1.000
_cell.length_c   1.000
_cell.angle_alpha   90.00
_cell.angle_beta   90.00
_cell.angle_gamma   90.00
#
_symmetry.space_group_name_H-M   'P 1'
#
loop_
_entity.id
_entity.type
_entity.pdbx_description
1 polymer ?
#
loop_
_entity_poly.entity_id
_entity_poly.type
_entity_poly.pdbx_seq_one_letter_code
_entity_poly.pdbx_strand_id
1 'polypeptide(L)'
;MQKNLFTILLGGIFSLAIAMGIGRFSYTVILPYMQSAEKFSSSTAGFLATSNYFGYFVGAVLAGKMDLQNKKTLYLRISLLFSILTTAMMGLSSNIFIWYIIRFISGVASAFIFVLASSIVLDVLAKGDKSHLSGIFYSGVGVGIALSGIIVSPLHKAFEWQGTWIGLALLCLALFIFILLWVNDQKTIAKTESSSTSPSFQHPPSSWIKWLIIAYGLEGLGYIITGTFIVAIADESKSFLYDSATVWIVAGLAAIPSCILWSTFAKKAGYVLALICAMVLQGIGVFFPVLSENALSLYASAFLFGATFMGITTIATSLGRQILPVNSHRILGFLTASYALGQMIGPSIAGVLAAITNSHHYSLMGATFVIFIGALCLGSGLKYEKRNLA
;
A
#
# COMPACT_ATOMS: atom_id res chain seq x y z
N MET A 1 21.86 -18.27 -14.24
CA MET A 1 21.64 -16.93 -13.63
C MET A 1 20.21 -16.41 -13.79
N GLN A 2 19.61 -16.44 -15.00
CA GLN A 2 18.26 -15.92 -15.25
C GLN A 2 17.11 -16.66 -14.52
N LYS A 3 17.20 -18.00 -14.39
CA LYS A 3 16.19 -18.81 -13.67
C LYS A 3 16.04 -18.39 -12.20
N ASN A 4 17.15 -18.16 -11.52
CA ASN A 4 17.14 -17.70 -10.12
C ASN A 4 16.55 -16.28 -9.96
N LEU A 5 16.78 -15.39 -10.94
CA LEU A 5 16.25 -14.03 -10.91
C LEU A 5 14.72 -14.02 -10.97
N PHE A 6 14.14 -14.77 -11.90
CA PHE A 6 12.70 -14.85 -12.06
C PHE A 6 12.03 -15.41 -10.80
N THR A 7 12.61 -16.47 -10.21
CA THR A 7 12.09 -17.08 -9.00
C THR A 7 12.16 -16.13 -7.79
N ILE A 8 13.25 -15.37 -7.63
CA ILE A 8 13.36 -14.36 -6.56
C ILE A 8 12.35 -13.24 -6.77
N LEU A 9 12.19 -12.75 -8.01
CA LEU A 9 11.20 -11.72 -8.33
C LEU A 9 9.78 -12.21 -8.01
N LEU A 10 9.43 -13.42 -8.45
CA LEU A 10 8.13 -14.03 -8.17
C LEU A 10 7.89 -14.25 -6.67
N GLY A 11 8.91 -14.71 -5.94
CA GLY A 11 8.84 -14.82 -4.48
C GLY A 11 8.64 -13.48 -3.78
N GLY A 12 9.25 -12.42 -4.32
CA GLY A 12 9.01 -11.03 -3.88
C GLY A 12 7.58 -10.57 -4.13
N ILE A 13 7.04 -10.83 -5.33
CA ILE A 13 5.65 -10.53 -5.69
C ILE A 13 4.70 -11.24 -4.71
N PHE A 14 4.90 -12.53 -4.45
CA PHE A 14 4.09 -13.29 -3.50
C PHE A 14 4.24 -12.78 -2.07
N SER A 15 5.44 -12.36 -1.67
CA SER A 15 5.65 -11.76 -0.34
C SER A 15 4.83 -10.49 -0.17
N LEU A 16 4.80 -9.61 -1.19
CA LEU A 16 3.99 -8.39 -1.18
C LEU A 16 2.49 -8.69 -1.30
N ALA A 17 2.10 -9.70 -2.06
CA ALA A 17 0.70 -10.14 -2.14
C ALA A 17 0.19 -10.63 -0.78
N ILE A 18 0.97 -11.45 -0.07
CA ILE A 18 0.64 -11.94 1.28
C ILE A 18 0.54 -10.78 2.28
N ALA A 19 1.58 -9.93 2.35
CA ALA A 19 1.72 -8.96 3.43
C ALA A 19 0.87 -7.70 3.24
N MET A 20 0.87 -7.16 2.02
CA MET A 20 0.26 -5.88 1.71
C MET A 20 -1.13 -6.10 1.12
N GLY A 21 -1.23 -6.91 0.06
CA GLY A 21 -2.53 -7.14 -0.59
C GLY A 21 -3.51 -7.89 0.31
N ILE A 22 -3.07 -8.98 0.95
CA ILE A 22 -3.95 -9.80 1.78
C ILE A 22 -3.95 -9.35 3.24
N GLY A 23 -2.84 -9.53 3.97
CA GLY A 23 -2.79 -9.30 5.42
C GLY A 23 -3.16 -7.87 5.84
N ARG A 24 -2.82 -6.87 5.01
CA ARG A 24 -3.14 -5.46 5.29
C ARG A 24 -4.48 -5.04 4.68
N PHE A 25 -4.72 -5.33 3.40
CA PHE A 25 -5.82 -4.77 2.60
C PHE A 25 -7.05 -5.67 2.44
N SER A 26 -7.01 -6.96 2.76
CA SER A 26 -8.24 -7.79 2.74
C SER A 26 -9.27 -7.37 3.77
N TYR A 27 -8.85 -6.67 4.82
CA TYR A 27 -9.78 -6.07 5.78
C TYR A 27 -10.82 -5.19 5.08
N THR A 28 -10.42 -4.42 4.06
CA THR A 28 -11.31 -3.51 3.33
C THR A 28 -12.51 -4.22 2.70
N VAL A 29 -12.28 -5.37 2.09
CA VAL A 29 -13.34 -6.13 1.39
C VAL A 29 -14.11 -7.06 2.32
N ILE A 30 -13.54 -7.46 3.46
CA ILE A 30 -14.22 -8.28 4.48
C ILE A 30 -15.02 -7.42 5.46
N LEU A 31 -14.65 -6.14 5.61
CA LEU A 31 -15.22 -5.21 6.58
C LEU A 31 -16.76 -5.17 6.59
N PRO A 32 -17.46 -5.07 5.44
CA PRO A 32 -18.93 -4.95 5.47
C PRO A 32 -19.59 -6.20 6.06
N TYR A 33 -19.05 -7.38 5.77
CA TYR A 33 -19.51 -8.66 6.32
C TYR A 33 -19.25 -8.77 7.82
N MET A 34 -18.12 -8.25 8.31
CA MET A 34 -17.85 -8.18 9.74
C MET A 34 -18.78 -7.19 10.45
N GLN A 35 -19.00 -6.01 9.87
CA GLN A 35 -19.91 -5.01 10.46
C GLN A 35 -21.35 -5.51 10.51
N SER A 36 -21.82 -6.22 9.48
CA SER A 36 -23.18 -6.77 9.47
C SER A 36 -23.37 -7.90 10.48
N ALA A 37 -22.39 -8.78 10.63
CA ALA A 37 -22.43 -9.90 11.58
C ALA A 37 -22.27 -9.46 13.04
N GLU A 38 -21.30 -8.60 13.31
CA GLU A 38 -20.84 -8.26 14.67
C GLU A 38 -21.36 -6.89 15.14
N LYS A 39 -22.06 -6.16 14.26
CA LYS A 39 -22.81 -4.93 14.53
C LYS A 39 -21.98 -3.83 15.21
N PHE A 40 -20.68 -3.75 14.90
CA PHE A 40 -19.82 -2.67 15.38
C PHE A 40 -19.87 -1.43 14.50
N SER A 41 -19.61 -0.27 15.10
CA SER A 41 -19.68 1.05 14.45
C SER A 41 -18.54 1.31 13.46
N SER A 42 -18.74 2.23 12.52
CA SER A 42 -17.69 2.71 11.61
C SER A 42 -16.47 3.29 12.36
N SER A 43 -16.66 3.79 13.58
CA SER A 43 -15.56 4.20 14.45
C SER A 43 -14.67 3.01 14.84
N THR A 44 -15.28 1.90 15.26
CA THR A 44 -14.56 0.64 15.56
C THR A 44 -13.85 0.12 14.31
N ALA A 45 -14.53 0.18 13.15
CA ALA A 45 -13.96 -0.19 11.86
C ALA A 45 -12.69 0.61 11.54
N GLY A 46 -12.75 1.93 11.73
CA GLY A 46 -11.63 2.85 11.56
C GLY A 46 -10.48 2.55 12.51
N PHE A 47 -10.76 2.34 13.79
CA PHE A 47 -9.72 2.00 14.78
C PHE A 47 -9.02 0.66 14.47
N LEU A 48 -9.74 -0.34 13.93
CA LEU A 48 -9.15 -1.62 13.53
C LEU A 48 -8.20 -1.48 12.35
N ALA A 49 -8.51 -0.59 11.41
CA ALA A 49 -7.60 -0.20 10.34
C ALA A 49 -6.38 0.56 10.90
N THR A 50 -6.63 1.56 11.73
CA THR A 50 -5.59 2.36 12.41
C THR A 50 -4.62 1.49 13.21
N SER A 51 -5.09 0.47 13.93
CA SER A 51 -4.23 -0.43 14.70
C SER A 51 -3.19 -1.12 13.81
N ASN A 52 -3.59 -1.55 12.61
CA ASN A 52 -2.66 -2.13 11.64
C ASN A 52 -1.65 -1.11 11.09
N TYR A 53 -2.09 0.11 10.78
CA TYR A 53 -1.19 1.16 10.32
C TYR A 53 -0.21 1.62 11.40
N PHE A 54 -0.64 1.62 12.67
CA PHE A 54 0.23 1.87 13.81
C PHE A 54 1.27 0.76 13.97
N GLY A 55 0.85 -0.51 13.87
CA GLY A 55 1.76 -1.65 13.83
C GLY A 55 2.77 -1.54 12.69
N TYR A 56 2.32 -1.16 11.50
CA TYR A 56 3.19 -0.95 10.34
C TYR A 56 4.23 0.16 10.59
N PHE A 57 3.82 1.28 11.17
CA PHE A 57 4.73 2.37 11.56
C PHE A 57 5.82 1.86 12.51
N VAL A 58 5.43 1.17 13.60
CA VAL A 58 6.35 0.61 14.58
C VAL A 58 7.29 -0.41 13.92
N GLY A 59 6.75 -1.33 13.12
CA GLY A 59 7.51 -2.35 12.41
C GLY A 59 8.52 -1.75 11.43
N ALA A 60 8.16 -0.69 10.71
CA ALA A 60 9.07 -0.01 9.78
C ALA A 60 10.25 0.65 10.53
N VAL A 61 9.99 1.28 11.67
CA VAL A 61 11.03 1.86 12.53
C VAL A 61 11.96 0.78 13.09
N LEU A 62 11.40 -0.35 13.55
CA LEU A 62 12.19 -1.46 14.08
C LEU A 62 13.05 -2.11 12.98
N ALA A 63 12.46 -2.43 11.84
CA ALA A 63 13.18 -3.03 10.70
C ALA A 63 14.32 -2.13 10.20
N GLY A 64 14.17 -0.80 10.27
CA GLY A 64 15.20 0.16 9.90
C GLY A 64 16.36 0.28 10.90
N LYS A 65 16.16 -0.11 12.17
CA LYS A 65 17.19 -0.06 13.22
C LYS A 65 17.93 -1.38 13.41
N MET A 66 17.32 -2.51 13.05
CA MET A 66 17.91 -3.83 13.25
C MET A 66 19.00 -4.12 12.19
N ASP A 67 20.13 -4.68 12.63
CA ASP A 67 21.12 -5.23 11.70
C ASP A 67 20.65 -6.60 11.19
N LEU A 68 20.03 -6.58 10.01
CA LEU A 68 19.43 -7.77 9.39
C LEU A 68 20.35 -8.41 8.35
N GLN A 69 21.57 -7.90 8.14
CA GLN A 69 22.39 -8.19 6.95
C GLN A 69 22.62 -9.69 6.70
N ASN A 70 22.87 -10.48 7.74
CA ASN A 70 23.17 -11.91 7.61
C ASN A 70 21.95 -12.83 7.78
N LYS A 71 20.76 -12.29 8.06
CA LYS A 71 19.56 -13.08 8.39
C LYS A 71 18.28 -12.58 7.69
N LYS A 72 18.39 -11.74 6.65
CA LYS A 72 17.25 -11.10 5.96
C LYS A 72 16.15 -12.11 5.58
N THR A 73 16.51 -13.23 4.96
CA THR A 73 15.54 -14.24 4.50
C THR A 73 14.88 -14.97 5.66
N LEU A 74 15.61 -15.27 6.74
CA LEU A 74 15.03 -15.89 7.93
C LEU A 74 13.96 -14.98 8.55
N TYR A 75 14.29 -13.70 8.76
CA TYR A 75 13.33 -12.73 9.30
C TYR A 75 12.16 -12.49 8.34
N LEU A 76 12.38 -12.51 7.02
CA LEU A 76 11.31 -12.44 6.03
C LEU A 76 10.34 -13.63 6.19
N ARG A 77 10.86 -14.85 6.28
CA ARG A 77 10.06 -16.07 6.45
C ARG A 77 9.28 -16.08 7.76
N ILE A 78 9.92 -15.67 8.86
CA ILE A 78 9.26 -15.53 10.16
C ILE A 78 8.13 -14.49 10.07
N SER A 79 8.39 -13.34 9.46
CA SER A 79 7.39 -12.29 9.31
C SER A 79 6.23 -12.74 8.42
N LEU A 80 6.49 -13.45 7.32
CA LEU A 80 5.46 -14.06 6.47
C LEU A 80 4.58 -15.03 7.26
N LEU A 81 5.19 -15.88 8.10
CA LEU A 81 4.44 -16.78 8.97
C LEU A 81 3.54 -16.01 9.95
N PHE A 82 4.05 -14.96 10.61
CA PHE A 82 3.23 -14.10 11.48
C PHE A 82 2.09 -13.42 10.72
N SER A 83 2.33 -12.95 9.49
CA SER A 83 1.28 -12.37 8.64
C SER A 83 0.18 -13.39 8.32
N ILE A 84 0.54 -14.64 8.03
CA ILE A 84 -0.42 -15.73 7.75
C ILE A 84 -1.20 -16.08 9.01
N LEU A 85 -0.52 -16.26 10.14
CA LEU A 85 -1.14 -16.60 11.42
C LEU A 85 -2.11 -15.51 11.87
N THR A 86 -1.70 -14.24 11.83
CA THR A 86 -2.58 -13.12 12.20
C THR A 86 -3.78 -13.00 11.25
N THR A 87 -3.62 -13.29 9.97
CA THR A 87 -4.74 -13.36 9.02
C THR A 87 -5.73 -14.45 9.42
N ALA A 88 -5.25 -15.66 9.75
CA ALA A 88 -6.13 -16.74 10.21
C ALA A 88 -6.82 -16.41 11.54
N MET A 89 -6.09 -15.84 12.50
CA MET A 89 -6.60 -15.49 13.83
C MET A 89 -7.74 -14.46 13.80
N MET A 90 -7.81 -13.62 12.76
CA MET A 90 -8.96 -12.71 12.60
C MET A 90 -10.29 -13.46 12.54
N GLY A 91 -10.31 -14.65 11.91
CA GLY A 91 -11.51 -15.50 11.81
C GLY A 91 -11.77 -16.40 13.01
N LEU A 92 -10.92 -16.40 14.05
CA LEU A 92 -11.03 -17.29 15.21
C LEU A 92 -11.55 -16.60 16.47
N SER A 93 -11.84 -15.30 16.40
CA SER A 93 -12.28 -14.49 17.53
C SER A 93 -13.31 -13.47 17.06
N SER A 94 -14.30 -13.19 17.91
CA SER A 94 -15.25 -12.05 17.76
C SER A 94 -14.96 -10.92 18.76
N ASN A 95 -13.91 -11.03 19.56
CA ASN A 95 -13.55 -10.00 20.52
C ASN A 95 -12.78 -8.85 19.85
N ILE A 96 -13.33 -7.63 19.93
CA ILE A 96 -12.77 -6.41 19.34
C ILE A 96 -11.35 -6.10 19.85
N PHE A 97 -11.08 -6.29 21.15
CA PHE A 97 -9.73 -6.06 21.71
C PHE A 97 -8.70 -7.04 21.15
N ILE A 98 -9.09 -8.31 20.98
CA ILE A 98 -8.23 -9.31 20.35
C ILE A 98 -7.93 -8.91 18.90
N TRP A 99 -8.92 -8.43 18.14
CA TRP A 99 -8.68 -7.93 16.79
C TRP A 99 -7.76 -6.72 16.76
N TYR A 100 -7.83 -5.78 17.70
CA TYR A 100 -6.85 -4.68 17.76
C TYR A 100 -5.43 -5.19 17.88
N ILE A 101 -5.18 -6.17 18.76
CA ILE A 101 -3.85 -6.77 18.95
C ILE A 101 -3.41 -7.52 17.69
N ILE A 102 -4.29 -8.34 17.10
CA ILE A 102 -3.98 -9.07 15.86
C ILE A 102 -3.65 -8.11 14.72
N ARG A 103 -4.46 -7.07 14.53
CA ARG A 103 -4.25 -6.04 13.49
C ARG A 103 -2.92 -5.32 13.69
N PHE A 104 -2.57 -4.98 14.93
CA PHE A 104 -1.27 -4.38 15.26
C PHE A 104 -0.10 -5.30 14.89
N ILE A 105 -0.12 -6.56 15.34
CA ILE A 105 0.95 -7.55 15.04
C ILE A 105 1.06 -7.79 13.53
N SER A 106 -0.09 -7.92 12.85
CA SER A 106 -0.15 -8.02 11.39
C SER A 106 0.53 -6.83 10.72
N GLY A 107 0.28 -5.61 11.20
CA GLY A 107 0.92 -4.40 10.70
C GLY A 107 2.44 -4.43 10.85
N VAL A 108 2.94 -4.82 12.03
CA VAL A 108 4.38 -4.99 12.29
C VAL A 108 4.98 -5.99 11.28
N ALA A 109 4.35 -7.16 11.12
CA ALA A 109 4.78 -8.18 10.17
C ALA A 109 4.81 -7.66 8.73
N SER A 110 3.76 -6.95 8.29
CA SER A 110 3.69 -6.36 6.96
C SER A 110 4.84 -5.39 6.68
N ALA A 111 5.23 -4.59 7.67
CA ALA A 111 6.36 -3.66 7.53
C ALA A 111 7.70 -4.40 7.37
N PHE A 112 7.96 -5.40 8.21
CA PHE A 112 9.16 -6.23 8.07
C PHE A 112 9.22 -6.91 6.70
N ILE A 113 8.11 -7.49 6.24
CA ILE A 113 8.04 -8.15 4.92
C ILE A 113 8.30 -7.13 3.81
N PHE A 114 7.66 -5.97 3.84
CA PHE A 114 7.86 -4.94 2.83
C PHE A 114 9.32 -4.51 2.76
N VAL A 115 9.97 -4.21 3.90
CA VAL A 115 11.37 -3.78 3.94
C VAL A 115 12.32 -4.88 3.49
N LEU A 116 12.17 -6.09 4.02
CA LEU A 116 13.08 -7.21 3.75
C LEU A 116 12.94 -7.75 2.33
N ALA A 117 11.71 -7.95 1.84
CA ALA A 117 11.48 -8.40 0.48
C ALA A 117 11.97 -7.35 -0.53
N SER A 118 11.70 -6.06 -0.28
CA SER A 118 12.21 -4.98 -1.14
C SER A 118 13.73 -4.97 -1.16
N SER A 119 14.39 -5.08 0.00
CA SER A 119 15.86 -5.13 0.02
C SER A 119 16.40 -6.31 -0.77
N ILE A 120 15.93 -7.53 -0.52
CA ILE A 120 16.43 -8.74 -1.18
C ILE A 120 16.22 -8.66 -2.70
N VAL A 121 15.00 -8.33 -3.14
CA VAL A 121 14.65 -8.34 -4.56
C VAL A 121 15.35 -7.20 -5.31
N LEU A 122 15.37 -6.00 -4.75
CA LEU A 122 16.00 -4.86 -5.41
C LEU A 122 17.53 -5.01 -5.47
N ASP A 123 18.17 -5.57 -4.44
CA ASP A 123 19.62 -5.86 -4.46
C ASP A 123 19.96 -6.83 -5.61
N VAL A 124 19.14 -7.87 -5.80
CA VAL A 124 19.31 -8.87 -6.87
C VAL A 124 19.04 -8.26 -8.25
N LEU A 125 17.99 -7.44 -8.39
CA LEU A 125 17.69 -6.74 -9.65
C LEU A 125 18.80 -5.75 -10.04
N ALA A 126 19.37 -5.02 -9.08
CA ALA A 126 20.46 -4.08 -9.31
C ALA A 126 21.73 -4.80 -9.78
N LYS A 127 22.10 -5.91 -9.13
CA LYS A 127 23.24 -6.76 -9.54
C LYS A 127 23.10 -7.31 -10.96
N GLY A 128 21.87 -7.52 -11.42
CA GLY A 128 21.57 -8.04 -12.75
C GLY A 128 21.33 -6.97 -13.83
N ASP A 129 21.55 -5.69 -13.53
CA ASP A 129 21.17 -4.54 -14.38
C ASP A 129 19.70 -4.57 -14.84
N LYS A 130 18.82 -5.07 -13.95
CA LYS A 130 17.37 -5.21 -14.20
C LYS A 130 16.51 -4.38 -13.27
N SER A 131 17.03 -3.24 -12.79
CA SER A 131 16.30 -2.31 -11.92
C SER A 131 14.98 -1.80 -12.52
N HIS A 132 14.83 -1.86 -13.85
CA HIS A 132 13.57 -1.56 -14.55
C HIS A 132 12.42 -2.52 -14.18
N LEU A 133 12.71 -3.73 -13.67
CA LEU A 133 11.71 -4.70 -13.22
C LEU A 133 11.19 -4.45 -11.79
N SER A 134 11.71 -3.43 -11.08
CA SER A 134 11.24 -3.07 -9.72
C SER A 134 9.74 -2.76 -9.67
N GLY A 135 9.17 -2.19 -10.73
CA GLY A 135 7.72 -1.98 -10.84
C GLY A 135 6.92 -3.29 -10.89
N ILE A 136 7.47 -4.34 -11.52
CA ILE A 136 6.84 -5.68 -11.54
C ILE A 136 6.86 -6.29 -10.14
N PHE A 137 7.94 -6.11 -9.38
CA PHE A 137 7.98 -6.55 -7.98
C PHE A 137 6.82 -5.96 -7.15
N TYR A 138 6.63 -4.64 -7.22
CA TYR A 138 5.56 -3.96 -6.48
C TYR A 138 4.14 -4.30 -6.96
N SER A 139 3.98 -4.86 -8.16
CA SER A 139 2.69 -5.35 -8.64
C SER A 139 2.07 -6.41 -7.73
N GLY A 140 2.89 -7.11 -6.92
CA GLY A 140 2.41 -8.05 -5.91
C GLY A 140 1.36 -7.47 -4.96
N VAL A 141 1.46 -6.18 -4.62
CA VAL A 141 0.43 -5.49 -3.82
C VAL A 141 -0.91 -5.51 -4.54
N GLY A 142 -0.95 -5.09 -5.80
CA GLY A 142 -2.16 -5.08 -6.64
C GLY A 142 -2.71 -6.48 -6.90
N VAL A 143 -1.83 -7.47 -7.13
CA VAL A 143 -2.21 -8.88 -7.27
C VAL A 143 -2.92 -9.38 -6.02
N GLY A 144 -2.38 -9.11 -4.82
CA GLY A 144 -3.03 -9.53 -3.57
C GLY A 144 -4.37 -8.82 -3.33
N ILE A 145 -4.48 -7.52 -3.67
CA ILE A 145 -5.75 -6.78 -3.61
C ILE A 145 -6.79 -7.41 -4.54
N ALA A 146 -6.43 -7.65 -5.81
CA ALA A 146 -7.34 -8.24 -6.79
C ALA A 146 -7.77 -9.66 -6.39
N LEU A 147 -6.83 -10.50 -5.95
CA LEU A 147 -7.12 -11.84 -5.46
C LEU A 147 -8.06 -11.81 -4.25
N SER A 148 -7.84 -10.90 -3.30
CA SER A 148 -8.75 -10.76 -2.15
C SER A 148 -10.16 -10.37 -2.59
N GLY A 149 -10.30 -9.44 -3.54
CA GLY A 149 -11.61 -9.06 -4.08
C GLY A 149 -12.34 -10.21 -4.80
N ILE A 150 -11.59 -11.06 -5.52
CA ILE A 150 -12.18 -12.21 -6.25
C ILE A 150 -12.65 -13.30 -5.27
N ILE A 151 -11.88 -13.54 -4.21
CA ILE A 151 -12.04 -14.75 -3.37
C ILE A 151 -12.98 -14.50 -2.19
N VAL A 152 -13.09 -13.26 -1.70
CA VAL A 152 -13.81 -12.93 -0.46
C VAL A 152 -15.31 -13.23 -0.55
N SER A 153 -16.02 -12.78 -1.60
CA SER A 153 -17.46 -13.02 -1.69
C SER A 153 -17.83 -14.50 -1.83
N PRO A 154 -17.17 -15.31 -2.68
CA PRO A 154 -17.40 -16.75 -2.72
C PRO A 154 -17.15 -17.46 -1.39
N LEU A 155 -16.05 -17.13 -0.70
CA LEU A 155 -15.76 -17.72 0.62
C LEU A 155 -16.76 -17.31 1.67
N HIS A 156 -17.18 -16.03 1.69
CA HIS A 156 -18.14 -15.54 2.66
C HIS A 156 -19.49 -16.23 2.50
N LYS A 157 -19.95 -16.48 1.27
CA LYS A 157 -21.18 -17.23 1.01
C LYS A 157 -21.13 -18.68 1.52
N ALA A 158 -19.95 -19.29 1.52
CA ALA A 158 -19.78 -20.69 1.91
C ALA A 158 -19.46 -20.87 3.41
N PHE A 159 -18.72 -19.94 4.01
CA PHE A 159 -18.11 -20.10 5.33
C PHE A 159 -18.16 -18.85 6.21
N GLU A 160 -18.99 -17.87 5.84
CA GLU A 160 -19.13 -16.58 6.52
C GLU A 160 -17.81 -15.79 6.59
N TRP A 161 -17.79 -14.68 7.33
CA TRP A 161 -16.62 -13.79 7.37
C TRP A 161 -15.41 -14.44 8.06
N GLN A 162 -15.66 -15.35 9.02
CA GLN A 162 -14.65 -16.12 9.73
C GLN A 162 -13.90 -17.05 8.75
N GLY A 163 -14.64 -17.83 7.97
CA GLY A 163 -14.08 -18.75 6.99
C GLY A 163 -13.38 -18.03 5.84
N THR A 164 -13.80 -16.80 5.50
CA THR A 164 -13.06 -15.95 4.55
C THR A 164 -11.65 -15.63 5.04
N TRP A 165 -11.48 -15.24 6.30
CA TRP A 165 -10.14 -14.99 6.87
C TRP A 165 -9.27 -16.25 6.85
N ILE A 166 -9.84 -17.40 7.23
CA ILE A 166 -9.14 -18.69 7.22
C ILE A 166 -8.76 -19.09 5.78
N GLY A 167 -9.66 -18.97 4.83
CA GLY A 167 -9.41 -19.32 3.42
C GLY A 167 -8.35 -18.44 2.78
N LEU A 168 -8.32 -17.13 3.08
CA LEU A 168 -7.23 -16.25 2.65
C LEU A 168 -5.90 -16.63 3.32
N ALA A 169 -5.90 -17.02 4.59
CA ALA A 169 -4.70 -17.49 5.25
C ALA A 169 -4.16 -18.79 4.62
N LEU A 170 -5.03 -19.71 4.20
CA LEU A 170 -4.65 -20.92 3.46
C LEU A 170 -4.06 -20.59 2.07
N LEU A 171 -4.63 -19.62 1.36
CA LEU A 171 -4.03 -19.10 0.12
C LEU A 171 -2.64 -18.53 0.38
N CYS A 172 -2.48 -17.70 1.40
CA CYS A 172 -1.19 -17.15 1.78
C CYS A 172 -0.19 -18.24 2.18
N LEU A 173 -0.65 -19.31 2.84
CA LEU A 173 0.17 -20.47 3.17
C LEU A 173 0.66 -21.19 1.91
N ALA A 174 -0.20 -21.38 0.90
CA ALA A 174 0.20 -21.97 -0.38
C ALA A 174 1.26 -21.11 -1.10
N LEU A 175 1.06 -19.79 -1.15
CA LEU A 175 2.05 -18.84 -1.70
C LEU A 175 3.36 -18.87 -0.90
N PHE A 176 3.29 -19.02 0.42
CA PHE A 176 4.46 -19.11 1.28
C PHE A 176 5.23 -20.43 1.11
N ILE A 177 4.54 -21.56 0.97
CA ILE A 177 5.16 -22.85 0.66
C ILE A 177 5.92 -22.74 -0.68
N PHE A 178 5.35 -22.06 -1.68
CA PHE A 178 6.06 -21.78 -2.92
C PHE A 178 7.35 -20.97 -2.68
N ILE A 179 7.30 -19.93 -1.85
CA ILE A 179 8.49 -19.14 -1.48
C ILE A 179 9.55 -20.03 -0.82
N LEU A 180 9.15 -20.93 0.10
CA LEU A 180 10.09 -21.80 0.81
C LEU A 180 10.79 -22.81 -0.11
N LEU A 181 10.05 -23.41 -1.04
CA LEU A 181 10.55 -24.47 -1.91
C LEU A 181 11.40 -23.94 -3.07
N TRP A 182 11.09 -22.74 -3.58
CA TRP A 182 11.73 -22.21 -4.79
C TRP A 182 12.64 -21.00 -4.56
N VAL A 183 12.53 -20.27 -3.44
CA VAL A 183 13.40 -19.11 -3.14
C VAL A 183 14.51 -19.51 -2.17
N ASN A 184 15.68 -19.82 -2.73
CA ASN A 184 16.88 -20.15 -1.97
C ASN A 184 17.69 -18.91 -1.57
N ASP A 185 18.32 -18.99 -0.39
CA ASP A 185 19.22 -17.98 0.13
C ASP A 185 20.42 -17.78 -0.80
N GLN A 186 20.44 -16.66 -1.51
CA GLN A 186 21.70 -16.17 -2.06
C GLN A 186 22.41 -15.39 -0.97
N LYS A 187 23.56 -15.89 -0.52
CA LYS A 187 24.50 -15.12 0.33
C LYS A 187 24.84 -13.83 -0.39
N THR A 188 24.14 -12.76 -0.02
CA THR A 188 24.28 -11.48 -0.67
C THR A 188 25.47 -10.78 -0.02
N ILE A 189 26.67 -11.06 -0.52
CA ILE A 189 27.85 -10.23 -0.18
C ILE A 189 27.56 -8.84 -0.76
N ALA A 190 27.67 -7.83 0.11
CA ALA A 190 27.40 -6.44 -0.21
C ALA A 190 28.60 -5.79 -0.92
N LYS A 191 28.26 -5.06 -1.99
CA LYS A 191 28.75 -3.75 -2.44
C LYS A 191 28.90 -3.74 -3.95
N THR A 192 27.99 -3.04 -4.61
CA THR A 192 28.38 -2.18 -5.73
C THR A 192 27.39 -1.03 -5.78
N GLU A 193 27.90 0.18 -5.63
CA GLU A 193 27.16 1.40 -5.94
C GLU A 193 26.86 1.37 -7.45
N SER A 194 25.66 0.94 -7.83
CA SER A 194 25.22 1.08 -9.21
C SER A 194 24.76 2.53 -9.40
N SER A 195 25.68 3.38 -9.86
CA SER A 195 25.39 4.70 -10.39
C SER A 195 24.63 4.56 -11.71
N SER A 196 23.31 4.38 -11.66
CA SER A 196 22.49 4.48 -12.86
C SER A 196 22.27 5.95 -13.20
N THR A 197 23.00 6.45 -14.20
CA THR A 197 22.78 7.73 -14.86
C THR A 197 21.40 7.73 -15.53
N SER A 198 20.39 8.21 -14.79
CA SER A 198 19.09 8.54 -15.37
C SER A 198 19.17 9.95 -15.98
N PRO A 199 18.42 10.25 -17.06
CA PRO A 199 18.43 11.58 -17.66
C PRO A 199 18.06 12.63 -16.60
N SER A 200 18.90 13.66 -16.47
CA SER A 200 18.86 14.61 -15.36
C SER A 200 17.82 15.70 -15.59
N PHE A 201 16.57 15.42 -15.21
CA PHE A 201 15.77 16.52 -14.67
C PHE A 201 16.49 17.03 -13.41
N GLN A 202 16.69 18.34 -13.32
CA GLN A 202 17.15 18.93 -12.06
C GLN A 202 16.08 18.66 -11.00
N HIS A 203 16.47 18.04 -9.89
CA HIS A 203 15.59 17.85 -8.75
C HIS A 203 15.59 19.11 -7.88
N PRO A 204 14.53 19.35 -7.08
CA PRO A 204 14.51 20.46 -6.12
C PRO A 204 15.70 20.42 -5.14
N PRO A 205 16.09 21.57 -4.57
CA PRO A 205 17.16 21.63 -3.57
C PRO A 205 16.76 20.92 -2.27
N SER A 206 17.74 20.54 -1.45
CA SER A 206 17.51 19.85 -0.17
C SER A 206 16.58 20.59 0.78
N SER A 207 16.58 21.93 0.77
CA SER A 207 15.67 22.77 1.57
C SER A 207 14.19 22.59 1.21
N TRP A 208 13.90 22.09 0.01
CA TRP A 208 12.54 21.84 -0.48
C TRP A 208 11.97 20.51 0.04
N ILE A 209 12.79 19.60 0.57
CA ILE A 209 12.39 18.24 0.97
C ILE A 209 11.21 18.21 1.96
N LYS A 210 11.08 19.23 2.81
CA LYS A 210 9.98 19.37 3.77
C LYS A 210 8.61 19.34 3.09
N TRP A 211 8.49 19.91 1.89
CA TRP A 211 7.23 19.92 1.14
C TRP A 211 6.87 18.55 0.61
N LEU A 212 7.87 17.77 0.19
CA LEU A 212 7.67 16.36 -0.18
C LEU A 212 7.23 15.53 1.03
N ILE A 213 7.85 15.72 2.19
CA ILE A 213 7.50 15.00 3.43
C ILE A 213 6.06 15.34 3.87
N ILE A 214 5.68 16.62 3.83
CA ILE A 214 4.32 17.08 4.15
C ILE A 214 3.32 16.50 3.15
N ALA A 215 3.55 16.68 1.85
CA ALA A 215 2.67 16.18 0.79
C ALA A 215 2.45 14.67 0.89
N TYR A 216 3.51 13.90 1.17
CA TYR A 216 3.42 12.46 1.29
C TYR A 216 2.68 12.01 2.56
N GLY A 217 2.77 12.76 3.66
CA GLY A 217 1.96 12.52 4.85
C GLY A 217 0.47 12.83 4.62
N LEU A 218 0.17 13.93 3.92
CA LEU A 218 -1.20 14.29 3.55
C LEU A 218 -1.81 13.29 2.56
N GLU A 219 -1.02 12.80 1.59
CA GLU A 219 -1.46 11.70 0.73
C GLU A 219 -1.84 10.48 1.57
N GLY A 220 -0.95 10.06 2.47
CA GLY A 220 -1.16 8.92 3.37
C GLY A 220 -2.44 9.06 4.21
N LEU A 221 -2.77 10.28 4.63
CA LEU A 221 -3.98 10.61 5.36
C LEU A 221 -5.25 10.48 4.51
N GLY A 222 -5.25 11.01 3.29
CA GLY A 222 -6.45 11.05 2.46
C GLY A 222 -6.75 9.73 1.77
N TYR A 223 -5.77 9.13 1.09
CA TYR A 223 -6.03 7.99 0.21
C TYR A 223 -6.53 6.76 0.97
N ILE A 224 -6.07 6.61 2.21
CA ILE A 224 -6.33 5.42 3.03
C ILE A 224 -7.80 5.32 3.44
N ILE A 225 -8.54 6.43 3.43
CA ILE A 225 -9.97 6.45 3.73
C ILE A 225 -10.72 5.65 2.66
N THR A 226 -10.47 5.95 1.37
CA THR A 226 -10.97 5.11 0.26
C THR A 226 -10.43 3.69 0.37
N GLY A 227 -9.13 3.54 0.65
CA GLY A 227 -8.51 2.23 0.83
C GLY A 227 -9.09 1.39 1.97
N THR A 228 -9.87 1.97 2.89
CA THR A 228 -10.47 1.27 4.04
C THR A 228 -11.97 1.08 3.86
N PHE A 229 -12.67 2.09 3.34
CA PHE A 229 -14.14 2.14 3.38
C PHE A 229 -14.81 2.00 2.01
N ILE A 230 -14.09 2.00 0.88
CA ILE A 230 -14.73 2.01 -0.44
C ILE A 230 -15.69 0.83 -0.67
N VAL A 231 -15.35 -0.36 -0.15
CA VAL A 231 -16.21 -1.54 -0.27
C VAL A 231 -17.41 -1.44 0.68
N ALA A 232 -17.24 -0.91 1.89
CA ALA A 232 -18.35 -0.63 2.81
C ALA A 232 -19.32 0.41 2.25
N ILE A 233 -18.81 1.48 1.64
CA ILE A 233 -19.63 2.49 0.95
C ILE A 233 -20.41 1.84 -0.21
N ALA A 234 -19.79 0.94 -0.97
CA ALA A 234 -20.47 0.22 -2.04
C ALA A 234 -21.56 -0.74 -1.50
N ASP A 235 -21.32 -1.38 -0.36
CA ASP A 235 -22.25 -2.30 0.29
C ASP A 235 -23.47 -1.57 0.91
N GLU A 236 -23.24 -0.39 1.50
CA GLU A 236 -24.27 0.46 2.10
C GLU A 236 -25.13 1.18 1.04
N SER A 237 -24.61 1.36 -0.18
CA SER A 237 -25.27 2.12 -1.24
C SER A 237 -26.45 1.36 -1.86
N LYS A 238 -27.64 1.95 -1.76
CA LYS A 238 -28.85 1.46 -2.47
C LYS A 238 -28.77 1.59 -3.99
N SER A 239 -27.87 2.45 -4.50
CA SER A 239 -27.70 2.70 -5.93
C SER A 239 -26.68 1.76 -6.58
N PHE A 240 -25.99 0.94 -5.78
CA PHE A 240 -25.02 -0.04 -6.23
C PHE A 240 -25.63 -1.44 -6.17
N LEU A 241 -25.86 -2.04 -7.35
CA LEU A 241 -26.59 -3.32 -7.48
C LEU A 241 -25.67 -4.52 -7.73
N TYR A 242 -24.35 -4.31 -7.71
CA TYR A 242 -23.35 -5.36 -7.91
C TYR A 242 -22.80 -5.84 -6.55
N ASP A 243 -22.07 -6.95 -6.57
CA ASP A 243 -21.32 -7.40 -5.40
C ASP A 243 -20.25 -6.36 -5.03
N SER A 244 -20.29 -5.84 -3.81
CA SER A 244 -19.41 -4.75 -3.32
C SER A 244 -17.92 -5.09 -3.45
N ALA A 245 -17.56 -6.38 -3.38
CA ALA A 245 -16.18 -6.83 -3.53
C ALA A 245 -15.59 -6.56 -4.94
N THR A 246 -16.43 -6.44 -5.97
CA THR A 246 -15.98 -6.16 -7.34
C THR A 246 -15.28 -4.82 -7.47
N VAL A 247 -15.65 -3.84 -6.66
CA VAL A 247 -14.99 -2.53 -6.57
C VAL A 247 -13.53 -2.70 -6.17
N TRP A 248 -13.24 -3.63 -5.27
CA TRP A 248 -11.88 -3.95 -4.83
C TRP A 248 -11.06 -4.69 -5.88
N ILE A 249 -11.71 -5.52 -6.71
CA ILE A 249 -11.04 -6.16 -7.87
C ILE A 249 -10.52 -5.10 -8.83
N VAL A 250 -11.34 -4.09 -9.15
CA VAL A 250 -10.95 -2.97 -10.02
C VAL A 250 -9.76 -2.20 -9.44
N ALA A 251 -9.78 -1.89 -8.14
CA ALA A 251 -8.65 -1.26 -7.47
C ALA A 251 -7.35 -2.09 -7.59
N GLY A 252 -7.44 -3.40 -7.37
CA GLY A 252 -6.29 -4.31 -7.46
C GLY A 252 -5.71 -4.38 -8.86
N LEU A 253 -6.56 -4.55 -9.88
CA LEU A 253 -6.15 -4.60 -11.28
C LEU A 253 -5.49 -3.29 -11.73
N ALA A 254 -6.01 -2.14 -11.29
CA ALA A 254 -5.42 -0.83 -11.57
C ALA A 254 -4.07 -0.63 -10.85
N ALA A 255 -3.89 -1.23 -9.67
CA ALA A 255 -2.66 -1.13 -8.89
C ALA A 255 -1.48 -1.95 -9.46
N ILE A 256 -1.75 -3.05 -10.16
CA ILE A 256 -0.72 -3.92 -10.77
C ILE A 256 0.27 -3.13 -11.65
N PRO A 257 -0.18 -2.35 -12.67
CA PRO A 257 0.73 -1.60 -13.53
C PRO A 257 1.14 -0.24 -12.95
N SER A 258 0.54 0.21 -11.84
CA SER A 258 0.65 1.58 -11.32
C SER A 258 2.11 2.05 -11.18
N CYS A 259 2.96 1.27 -10.50
CA CYS A 259 4.37 1.60 -10.30
C CYS A 259 5.13 1.80 -11.62
N ILE A 260 4.86 0.97 -12.62
CA ILE A 260 5.55 0.99 -13.91
C ILE A 260 5.12 2.23 -14.71
N LEU A 261 3.82 2.48 -14.79
CA LEU A 261 3.25 3.60 -15.53
C LEU A 261 3.74 4.93 -14.96
N TRP A 262 3.64 5.10 -13.64
CA TRP A 262 4.04 6.32 -12.96
C TRP A 262 5.56 6.56 -12.96
N SER A 263 6.37 5.51 -12.80
CA SER A 263 7.83 5.65 -12.91
C SER A 263 8.26 6.00 -14.34
N THR A 264 7.57 5.47 -15.35
CA THR A 264 7.83 5.79 -16.76
C THR A 264 7.42 7.22 -17.07
N PHE A 265 6.27 7.67 -16.57
CA PHE A 265 5.82 9.05 -16.70
C PHE A 265 6.79 10.03 -16.02
N ALA A 266 7.21 9.73 -14.78
CA ALA A 266 8.17 10.55 -14.03
C ALA A 266 9.51 10.71 -14.77
N LYS A 267 10.02 9.65 -15.40
CA LYS A 267 11.25 9.73 -16.21
C LYS A 267 11.11 10.62 -17.46
N LYS A 268 9.91 10.73 -18.02
CA LYS A 268 9.64 11.51 -19.24
C LYS A 268 9.27 12.97 -18.95
N ALA A 269 8.51 13.20 -17.89
CA ALA A 269 7.86 14.48 -17.61
C ALA A 269 8.39 15.20 -16.37
N GLY A 270 9.18 14.52 -15.52
CA GLY A 270 9.60 15.03 -14.20
C GLY A 270 8.90 14.28 -13.06
N TYR A 271 9.61 14.09 -11.95
CA TYR A 271 9.13 13.41 -10.74
C TYR A 271 8.13 14.26 -9.94
N VAL A 272 8.36 15.57 -9.81
CA VAL A 272 7.44 16.50 -9.13
C VAL A 272 6.12 16.59 -9.90
N LEU A 273 6.19 16.82 -11.22
CA LEU A 273 4.99 16.86 -12.07
C LEU A 273 4.22 15.54 -12.02
N ALA A 274 4.91 14.40 -12.15
CA ALA A 274 4.28 13.10 -12.04
C ALA A 274 3.59 12.88 -10.69
N LEU A 275 4.22 13.30 -9.59
CA LEU A 275 3.64 13.18 -8.25
C LEU A 275 2.38 14.07 -8.09
N ILE A 276 2.42 15.32 -8.58
CA ILE A 276 1.27 16.22 -8.59
C ILE A 276 0.11 15.61 -9.39
N CYS A 277 0.38 15.17 -10.62
CA CYS A 277 -0.65 14.55 -11.46
C CYS A 277 -1.27 13.32 -10.79
N ALA A 278 -0.44 12.45 -10.20
CA ALA A 278 -0.91 11.26 -9.51
C ALA A 278 -1.80 11.60 -8.30
N MET A 279 -1.38 12.57 -7.47
CA MET A 279 -2.17 13.02 -6.32
C MET A 279 -3.46 13.71 -6.74
N VAL A 280 -3.46 14.53 -7.80
CA VAL A 280 -4.68 15.15 -8.32
C VAL A 280 -5.65 14.09 -8.85
N LEU A 281 -5.18 13.13 -9.65
CA LEU A 281 -6.02 12.02 -10.12
C LEU A 281 -6.57 11.18 -8.97
N GLN A 282 -5.75 10.92 -7.94
CA GLN A 282 -6.20 10.22 -6.74
C GLN A 282 -7.28 11.01 -6.00
N GLY A 283 -7.09 12.32 -5.79
CA GLY A 283 -8.05 13.18 -5.12
C GLY A 283 -9.40 13.26 -5.85
N ILE A 284 -9.38 13.31 -7.20
CA ILE A 284 -10.59 13.18 -8.04
C ILE A 284 -11.25 11.82 -7.80
N GLY A 285 -10.47 10.74 -7.78
CA GLY A 285 -10.97 9.39 -7.47
C GLY A 285 -11.64 9.30 -6.10
N VAL A 286 -11.02 9.86 -5.06
CA VAL A 286 -11.56 9.90 -3.70
C VAL A 286 -12.88 10.70 -3.64
N PHE A 287 -13.03 11.71 -4.50
CA PHE A 287 -14.22 12.57 -4.52
C PHE A 287 -15.44 11.93 -5.21
N PHE A 288 -15.25 10.98 -6.13
CA PHE A 288 -16.34 10.40 -6.91
C PHE A 288 -17.53 9.90 -6.05
N PRO A 289 -17.33 9.10 -4.98
CA PRO A 289 -18.43 8.58 -4.17
C PRO A 289 -19.25 9.69 -3.47
N VAL A 290 -18.68 10.89 -3.32
CA VAL A 290 -19.40 12.07 -2.80
C VAL A 290 -20.42 12.60 -3.81
N LEU A 291 -20.11 12.53 -5.11
CA LEU A 291 -21.01 13.00 -6.18
C LEU A 291 -22.20 12.05 -6.36
N SER A 292 -21.94 10.75 -6.33
CA SER A 292 -22.97 9.72 -6.37
C SER A 292 -22.39 8.39 -5.92
N GLU A 293 -23.22 7.51 -5.37
CA GLU A 293 -22.82 6.17 -4.94
C GLU A 293 -23.29 5.09 -5.92
N ASN A 294 -23.41 5.45 -7.21
CA ASN A 294 -23.74 4.49 -8.27
C ASN A 294 -22.49 3.70 -8.73
N ALA A 295 -22.71 2.69 -9.57
CA ALA A 295 -21.65 1.82 -10.05
C ALA A 295 -20.53 2.57 -10.78
N LEU A 296 -20.85 3.51 -11.66
CA LEU A 296 -19.85 4.27 -12.41
C LEU A 296 -18.92 5.03 -11.47
N SER A 297 -19.49 5.71 -10.49
CA SER A 297 -18.76 6.50 -9.51
C SER A 297 -17.83 5.65 -8.63
N LEU A 298 -18.34 4.54 -8.07
CA LEU A 298 -17.57 3.67 -7.19
C LEU A 298 -16.46 2.93 -7.94
N TYR A 299 -16.72 2.43 -9.16
CA TYR A 299 -15.68 1.82 -9.98
C TYR A 299 -14.62 2.82 -10.45
N ALA A 300 -15.02 4.04 -10.82
CA ALA A 300 -14.08 5.11 -11.17
C ALA A 300 -13.20 5.51 -9.97
N SER A 301 -13.81 5.60 -8.78
CA SER A 301 -13.09 5.85 -7.53
C SER A 301 -12.04 4.77 -7.26
N ALA A 302 -12.44 3.50 -7.30
CA ALA A 302 -11.55 2.37 -7.06
C ALA A 302 -10.44 2.26 -8.11
N PHE A 303 -10.76 2.48 -9.39
CA PHE A 303 -9.78 2.50 -10.47
C PHE A 303 -8.72 3.58 -10.24
N LEU A 304 -9.13 4.82 -9.97
CA LEU A 304 -8.20 5.94 -9.76
C LEU A 304 -7.40 5.78 -8.48
N PHE A 305 -8.00 5.28 -7.40
CA PHE A 305 -7.30 4.89 -6.17
C PHE A 305 -6.19 3.87 -6.49
N GLY A 306 -6.56 2.75 -7.10
CA GLY A 306 -5.64 1.66 -7.43
C GLY A 306 -4.52 2.11 -8.38
N ALA A 307 -4.88 2.87 -9.41
CA ALA A 307 -3.96 3.39 -10.41
C ALA A 307 -2.89 4.34 -9.84
N THR A 308 -3.10 4.94 -8.66
CA THR A 308 -2.26 6.05 -8.16
C THR A 308 -1.45 5.72 -6.91
N PHE A 309 -2.02 5.07 -5.88
CA PHE A 309 -1.39 5.04 -4.54
C PHE A 309 0.01 4.39 -4.49
N MET A 310 0.20 3.28 -5.21
CA MET A 310 1.51 2.62 -5.31
C MET A 310 2.49 3.42 -6.18
N GLY A 311 1.97 4.05 -7.24
CA GLY A 311 2.73 4.96 -8.09
C GLY A 311 3.27 6.17 -7.33
N ILE A 312 2.43 6.83 -6.54
CA ILE A 312 2.81 7.95 -5.66
C ILE A 312 3.91 7.52 -4.70
N THR A 313 3.73 6.39 -4.00
CA THR A 313 4.76 5.84 -3.10
C THR A 313 6.10 5.61 -3.81
N THR A 314 6.06 5.11 -5.04
CA THR A 314 7.27 4.85 -5.84
C THR A 314 7.95 6.14 -6.28
N ILE A 315 7.19 7.12 -6.78
CA ILE A 315 7.73 8.41 -7.21
C ILE A 315 8.30 9.19 -6.01
N ALA A 316 7.54 9.29 -4.90
CA ALA A 316 7.95 10.06 -3.73
C ALA A 316 9.25 9.53 -3.10
N THR A 317 9.37 8.20 -2.94
CA THR A 317 10.59 7.58 -2.41
C THR A 317 11.78 7.70 -3.36
N SER A 318 11.54 7.74 -4.68
CA SER A 318 12.58 7.95 -5.69
C SER A 318 13.06 9.41 -5.69
N LEU A 319 12.13 10.37 -5.66
CA LEU A 319 12.43 11.80 -5.61
C LEU A 319 13.16 12.16 -4.30
N GLY A 320 12.75 11.62 -3.16
CA GLY A 320 13.43 11.84 -1.89
C GLY A 320 14.90 11.39 -1.90
N ARG A 321 15.19 10.25 -2.54
CA ARG A 321 16.57 9.75 -2.74
C ARG A 321 17.38 10.62 -3.69
N GLN A 322 16.76 11.16 -4.74
CA GLN A 322 17.44 12.08 -5.66
C GLN A 322 17.79 13.41 -4.99
N ILE A 323 16.90 13.96 -4.16
CA ILE A 323 17.13 15.22 -3.44
C ILE A 323 18.22 15.07 -2.35
N LEU A 324 18.28 13.92 -1.66
CA LEU A 324 19.23 13.65 -0.57
C LEU A 324 19.99 12.32 -0.77
N PRO A 325 20.90 12.22 -1.76
CA PRO A 325 21.55 10.96 -2.11
C PRO A 325 22.45 10.43 -0.98
N VAL A 326 23.24 11.30 -0.34
CA VAL A 326 24.16 10.95 0.77
C VAL A 326 23.39 10.43 2.00
N ASN A 327 22.17 10.91 2.23
CA ASN A 327 21.34 10.58 3.40
C ASN A 327 20.10 9.74 3.03
N SER A 328 20.18 8.97 1.94
CA SER A 328 19.06 8.23 1.34
C SER A 328 18.27 7.37 2.33
N HIS A 329 18.95 6.65 3.24
CA HIS A 329 18.27 5.83 4.24
C HIS A 329 17.44 6.66 5.24
N ARG A 330 17.98 7.80 5.66
CA ARG A 330 17.33 8.69 6.64
C ARG A 330 16.10 9.37 6.04
N ILE A 331 16.19 9.85 4.79
CA ILE A 331 15.03 10.48 4.13
C ILE A 331 13.93 9.47 3.85
N LEU A 332 14.26 8.25 3.44
CA LEU A 332 13.26 7.18 3.29
C LEU A 332 12.56 6.90 4.62
N GLY A 333 13.30 6.84 5.73
CA GLY A 333 12.71 6.70 7.06
C GLY A 333 11.72 7.82 7.40
N PHE A 334 12.06 9.08 7.12
CA PHE A 334 11.14 10.21 7.34
C PHE A 334 9.92 10.18 6.44
N LEU A 335 10.08 9.85 5.16
CA LEU A 335 8.95 9.71 4.23
C LEU A 335 8.01 8.59 4.67
N THR A 336 8.55 7.42 5.02
CA THR A 336 7.76 6.29 5.53
C THR A 336 7.06 6.63 6.84
N ALA A 337 7.73 7.34 7.75
CA ALA A 337 7.15 7.79 9.01
C ALA A 337 5.98 8.77 8.78
N SER A 338 6.20 9.80 7.95
CA SER A 338 5.17 10.80 7.62
C SER A 338 3.94 10.16 6.97
N TYR A 339 4.19 9.28 6.00
CA TYR A 339 3.14 8.51 5.31
C TYR A 339 2.32 7.66 6.28
N ALA A 340 3.00 6.84 7.09
CA ALA A 340 2.34 5.94 8.02
C ALA A 340 1.60 6.69 9.14
N LEU A 341 2.08 7.87 9.56
CA LEU A 341 1.33 8.75 10.47
C LEU A 341 0.02 9.22 9.84
N GLY A 342 0.05 9.67 8.59
CA GLY A 342 -1.17 10.00 7.85
C GLY A 342 -2.13 8.81 7.79
N GLN A 343 -1.63 7.64 7.41
CA GLN A 343 -2.42 6.41 7.32
C GLN A 343 -3.02 5.97 8.66
N MET A 344 -2.32 6.20 9.76
CA MET A 344 -2.79 5.89 11.10
C MET A 344 -3.98 6.80 11.49
N ILE A 345 -3.89 8.09 11.18
CA ILE A 345 -4.90 9.09 11.58
C ILE A 345 -6.17 8.99 10.71
N GLY A 346 -6.03 8.76 9.40
CA GLY A 346 -7.13 8.82 8.43
C GLY A 346 -8.36 7.98 8.77
N PRO A 347 -8.24 6.65 8.95
CA PRO A 347 -9.38 5.78 9.22
C PRO A 347 -10.06 6.07 10.56
N SER A 348 -9.29 6.47 11.58
CA SER A 348 -9.85 6.84 12.89
C SER A 348 -10.75 8.06 12.77
N ILE A 349 -10.27 9.14 12.13
CA ILE A 349 -11.09 10.34 11.90
C ILE A 349 -12.28 10.00 11.02
N ALA A 350 -12.05 9.30 9.91
CA ALA A 350 -13.11 8.97 8.96
C ALA A 350 -14.21 8.10 9.57
N GLY A 351 -13.83 7.11 10.37
CA GLY A 351 -14.75 6.21 11.06
C GLY A 351 -15.55 6.90 12.16
N VAL A 352 -14.92 7.79 12.94
CA VAL A 352 -15.62 8.61 13.95
C VAL A 352 -16.61 9.55 13.28
N LEU A 353 -16.19 10.25 12.21
CA LEU A 353 -17.08 11.11 11.44
C LEU A 353 -18.27 10.33 10.89
N ALA A 354 -18.02 9.20 10.21
CA ALA A 354 -19.07 8.36 9.66
C ALA A 354 -20.04 7.82 10.74
N ALA A 355 -19.54 7.50 11.95
CA ALA A 355 -20.39 7.06 13.05
C ALA A 355 -21.30 8.18 13.60
N ILE A 356 -20.85 9.44 13.57
CA ILE A 356 -21.64 10.59 14.05
C ILE A 356 -22.63 11.06 12.98
N THR A 357 -22.21 11.09 11.71
CA THR A 357 -23.00 11.64 10.60
C THR A 357 -23.84 10.58 9.87
N ASN A 358 -23.62 9.29 10.15
CA ASN A 358 -24.15 8.16 9.37
C ASN A 358 -23.84 8.25 7.86
N SER A 359 -22.71 8.89 7.51
CA SER A 359 -22.30 9.05 6.12
C SER A 359 -20.78 9.22 6.00
N HIS A 360 -20.21 8.57 4.99
CA HIS A 360 -18.79 8.70 4.65
C HIS A 360 -18.46 9.97 3.83
N HIS A 361 -19.47 10.76 3.41
CA HIS A 361 -19.29 11.90 2.51
C HIS A 361 -18.33 12.95 3.07
N TYR A 362 -18.52 13.37 4.32
CA TYR A 362 -17.67 14.38 4.95
C TYR A 362 -16.21 13.92 5.07
N SER A 363 -16.00 12.64 5.39
CA SER A 363 -14.67 12.03 5.47
C SER A 363 -13.98 12.01 4.11
N LEU A 364 -14.72 11.67 3.04
CA LEU A 364 -14.19 11.68 1.67
C LEU A 364 -13.92 13.10 1.16
N MET A 365 -14.79 14.07 1.43
CA MET A 365 -14.56 15.47 1.09
C MET A 365 -13.29 16.00 1.77
N GLY A 366 -13.13 15.72 3.07
CA GLY A 366 -11.92 16.05 3.82
C GLY A 366 -10.67 15.38 3.24
N ALA A 367 -10.76 14.09 2.90
CA ALA A 367 -9.69 13.33 2.28
C ALA A 367 -9.25 13.92 0.93
N THR A 368 -10.21 14.24 0.05
CA THR A 368 -9.97 14.90 -1.24
C THR A 368 -9.26 16.24 -1.04
N PHE A 369 -9.75 17.08 -0.13
CA PHE A 369 -9.16 18.39 0.15
C PHE A 369 -7.72 18.27 0.66
N VAL A 370 -7.47 17.34 1.58
CA VAL A 370 -6.13 17.06 2.12
C VAL A 370 -5.16 16.60 1.02
N ILE A 371 -5.59 15.72 0.11
CA ILE A 371 -4.77 15.28 -1.03
C ILE A 371 -4.45 16.45 -1.96
N PHE A 372 -5.43 17.30 -2.28
CA PHE A 372 -5.20 18.48 -3.10
C PHE A 372 -4.26 19.49 -2.44
N ILE A 373 -4.35 19.70 -1.13
CA ILE A 373 -3.35 20.50 -0.39
C ILE A 373 -1.96 19.87 -0.53
N GLY A 374 -1.86 18.56 -0.37
CA GLY A 374 -0.60 17.84 -0.57
C GLY A 374 -0.01 18.06 -1.97
N ALA A 375 -0.84 17.99 -3.02
CA ALA A 375 -0.43 18.29 -4.39
C ALA A 375 0.02 19.76 -4.54
N LEU A 376 -0.69 20.71 -3.93
CA LEU A 376 -0.33 22.13 -3.96
C LEU A 376 1.01 22.41 -3.26
N CYS A 377 1.33 21.71 -2.16
CA CYS A 377 2.63 21.82 -1.49
C CYS A 377 3.80 21.50 -2.44
N LEU A 378 3.59 20.61 -3.41
CA LEU A 378 4.60 20.22 -4.40
C LEU A 378 4.75 21.24 -5.54
N GLY A 379 3.79 22.15 -5.74
CA GLY A 379 3.75 23.04 -6.90
C GLY A 379 4.99 23.93 -7.06
N SER A 380 5.61 24.35 -5.95
CA SER A 380 6.86 25.13 -5.99
C SER A 380 8.04 24.34 -6.55
N GLY A 381 8.00 22.99 -6.49
CA GLY A 381 9.01 22.08 -7.01
C GLY A 381 9.12 22.08 -8.54
N LEU A 382 8.02 22.42 -9.25
CA LEU A 382 7.96 22.45 -10.71
C LEU A 382 8.97 23.42 -11.33
N LYS A 383 9.34 24.49 -10.60
CA LYS A 383 10.32 25.48 -11.06
C LYS A 383 11.72 24.90 -11.27
N TYR A 384 12.02 23.79 -10.59
CA TYR A 384 13.32 23.12 -10.65
C TYR A 384 13.36 22.02 -11.71
N GLU A 385 12.22 21.49 -12.15
CA GLU A 385 12.14 20.42 -13.17
C GLU A 385 12.27 20.94 -14.60
N LYS A 386 13.27 21.78 -14.86
CA LYS A 386 13.59 22.16 -16.25
C LYS A 386 14.37 21.01 -16.90
N ARG A 387 13.87 20.57 -18.07
CA ARG A 387 14.56 19.61 -18.91
C ARG A 387 15.84 20.28 -19.41
N ASN A 388 17.02 19.69 -19.12
CA ASN A 388 18.23 20.06 -19.83
C ASN A 388 18.00 19.71 -21.32
N LEU A 389 17.63 20.71 -22.12
CA LEU A 389 17.82 20.66 -23.56
C LEU A 389 19.30 20.96 -23.79
N ALA A 390 20.12 19.93 -23.67
CA ALA A 390 21.50 19.94 -24.15
C ALA A 390 21.52 19.35 -25.56
#